data_AF-A0A0L0BL62-F1
#
_entry.id   AF-A0A0L0BL62-F1
#
_cell.length_a   1.000
_cell.length_b   1.000
_cell.length_c   1.000
_cell.angle_alpha   90.00
_cell.angle_beta   90.00
_cell.angle_gamma   90.00
#
_symmetry.space_group_name_H-M   'P 1'
#
loop_
_entity.id
_entity.type
_entity.pdbx_description
1 polymer ?
#
loop_
_entity_poly.entity_id
_entity_poly.type
_entity_poly.pdbx_seq_one_letter_code
_entity_poly.pdbx_strand_id
1 'polypeptide(L)'
;MAACGLRGEITNLNSKFDDLSTKFDDFIYKGSDDRDFIKQSFVDAVSDLKKEMSSCVKELKSDTVDCNKSIRRVETSTDDHQAIYINKKKYILVKFNSTLIRDNIMDEYFKTIKTQPLMASDFVTDQKIPSSLLKKRVFLNEHYSPMAGKLNALCLKLRQNKIISKYKLINAEKPFAILTLPDNMIIERDAVCSQLP
;
A
#
# COMPACT_ATOMS: atom_id res chain seq x y z
N MET A 1 -29.92 -2.12 -80.84
CA MET A 1 -30.48 -3.18 -79.97
C MET A 1 -29.75 -3.17 -78.64
N ALA A 2 -30.23 -2.44 -77.60
CA ALA A 2 -29.67 -2.54 -76.24
C ALA A 2 -30.53 -1.85 -75.15
N ALA A 3 -31.86 -1.75 -75.30
CA ALA A 3 -32.71 -1.08 -74.29
C ALA A 3 -33.82 -1.97 -73.69
N CYS A 4 -33.92 -3.24 -74.10
CA CYS A 4 -34.98 -4.14 -73.64
C CYS A 4 -34.57 -5.07 -72.48
N GLY A 5 -33.28 -5.12 -72.12
CA GLY A 5 -32.77 -6.02 -71.06
C GLY A 5 -32.93 -5.49 -69.64
N LEU A 6 -32.83 -4.17 -69.44
CA LEU A 6 -32.83 -3.56 -68.10
C LEU A 6 -34.21 -3.59 -67.41
N ARG A 7 -35.31 -3.62 -68.16
CA ARG A 7 -36.65 -3.56 -67.56
C ARG A 7 -37.08 -4.89 -66.92
N GLY A 8 -36.64 -6.02 -67.50
CA GLY A 8 -36.93 -7.36 -66.96
C GLY A 8 -36.15 -7.68 -65.69
N GLU A 9 -34.91 -7.19 -65.59
CA GLU A 9 -34.07 -7.38 -64.41
C GLU A 9 -34.62 -6.60 -63.20
N ILE A 10 -35.12 -5.38 -63.40
CA ILE A 10 -35.73 -4.57 -62.33
C ILE A 10 -37.02 -5.22 -61.80
N THR A 11 -37.86 -5.77 -62.68
CA THR A 11 -39.10 -6.45 -62.24
C THR A 11 -38.83 -7.73 -61.45
N ASN A 12 -37.78 -8.48 -61.81
CA ASN A 12 -37.36 -9.69 -61.09
C ASN A 12 -36.78 -9.35 -59.70
N LEU A 13 -36.04 -8.24 -59.61
CA LEU A 13 -35.50 -7.75 -58.35
C LEU A 13 -36.61 -7.33 -57.38
N ASN A 14 -37.64 -6.63 -57.87
CA ASN A 14 -38.78 -6.23 -57.05
C ASN A 14 -39.58 -7.43 -56.55
N SER A 15 -39.85 -8.44 -57.39
CA SER A 15 -40.55 -9.65 -56.93
C SER A 15 -39.77 -10.45 -55.88
N LYS A 16 -38.43 -10.45 -55.96
CA LYS A 16 -37.58 -11.09 -54.95
C LYS A 16 -37.56 -10.31 -53.64
N PHE A 17 -37.67 -8.99 -53.71
CA PHE A 17 -37.75 -8.14 -52.54
C PHE A 17 -39.09 -8.33 -51.80
N ASP A 18 -40.19 -8.43 -52.54
CA ASP A 18 -41.53 -8.65 -51.96
C ASP A 18 -41.66 -10.05 -51.33
N ASP A 19 -41.08 -11.09 -51.96
CA ASP A 19 -41.01 -12.45 -51.37
C ASP A 19 -40.14 -12.48 -50.11
N LEU A 20 -39.03 -11.74 -50.09
CA LEU A 20 -38.17 -11.63 -48.91
C LEU A 20 -38.87 -10.89 -47.76
N SER A 21 -39.59 -9.80 -48.07
CA SER A 21 -40.35 -9.05 -47.07
C SER A 21 -41.44 -9.93 -46.45
N THR A 22 -42.16 -10.68 -47.27
CA THR A 22 -43.21 -11.60 -46.81
C THR A 22 -42.65 -12.71 -45.92
N LYS A 23 -41.49 -13.28 -46.26
CA LYS A 23 -40.79 -14.27 -45.43
C LYS A 23 -40.31 -13.68 -44.09
N PHE A 24 -39.95 -12.41 -44.07
CA PHE A 24 -39.53 -11.71 -42.85
C PHE A 24 -40.72 -11.47 -41.92
N ASP A 25 -41.86 -11.06 -42.48
CA ASP A 25 -43.09 -10.86 -41.72
C ASP A 25 -43.62 -12.20 -41.16
N ASP A 26 -43.56 -13.28 -41.94
CA ASP A 26 -43.90 -14.64 -41.49
C ASP A 26 -42.99 -15.13 -40.34
N PHE A 27 -41.69 -14.77 -40.37
CA PHE A 27 -40.75 -15.08 -39.30
C PHE A 27 -41.06 -14.29 -38.02
N ILE A 28 -41.43 -13.01 -38.14
CA ILE A 28 -41.80 -12.16 -37.01
C ILE A 28 -43.11 -12.66 -36.36
N TYR A 29 -44.09 -13.08 -37.16
CA TYR A 29 -45.40 -13.51 -36.67
C TYR A 29 -45.43 -14.95 -36.13
N LYS A 30 -44.62 -15.87 -36.65
CA LYS A 30 -44.55 -17.25 -36.11
C LYS A 30 -43.75 -17.38 -34.80
N GLY A 31 -42.99 -16.35 -34.42
CA GLY A 31 -42.18 -16.35 -33.21
C GLY A 31 -42.82 -15.72 -31.97
N SER A 32 -44.13 -15.46 -31.91
CA SER A 32 -44.74 -14.78 -30.74
C SER A 32 -44.68 -15.62 -29.47
N ASP A 33 -45.00 -16.91 -29.56
CA ASP A 33 -45.07 -17.79 -28.39
C ASP A 33 -43.67 -18.18 -27.90
N ASP A 34 -42.74 -18.45 -28.83
CA ASP A 34 -41.34 -18.73 -28.50
C ASP A 34 -40.62 -17.49 -27.95
N ARG A 35 -41.01 -16.29 -28.37
CA ARG A 35 -40.41 -15.04 -27.89
C ARG A 35 -40.76 -14.76 -26.43
N ASP A 36 -41.99 -15.05 -26.01
CA ASP A 36 -42.39 -14.87 -24.61
C ASP A 36 -41.75 -15.93 -23.71
N PHE A 37 -41.59 -17.17 -24.20
CA PHE A 37 -40.80 -18.19 -23.51
C PHE A 37 -39.32 -17.78 -23.36
N ILE A 38 -38.68 -17.28 -24.41
CA ILE A 38 -37.28 -16.81 -24.38
C ILE A 38 -37.13 -15.61 -23.45
N LYS A 39 -38.05 -14.64 -23.49
CA LYS A 39 -38.04 -13.49 -22.57
C LYS A 39 -38.16 -13.94 -21.13
N GLN A 40 -39.09 -14.85 -20.83
CA GLN A 40 -39.29 -15.36 -19.48
C GLN A 40 -38.05 -16.11 -18.99
N SER A 41 -37.48 -16.99 -19.81
CA SER A 41 -36.24 -17.72 -19.50
C SER A 41 -35.07 -16.77 -19.24
N PHE A 42 -34.93 -15.69 -20.02
CA PHE A 42 -33.92 -14.66 -19.79
C PHE A 42 -34.16 -13.89 -18.49
N VAL A 43 -35.40 -13.51 -18.20
CA VAL A 43 -35.77 -12.83 -16.93
C VAL A 43 -35.45 -13.71 -15.73
N ASP A 44 -35.76 -15.00 -15.81
CA ASP A 44 -35.47 -15.98 -14.76
C ASP A 44 -33.96 -16.13 -14.55
N ALA A 45 -33.19 -16.29 -15.64
CA ALA A 45 -31.73 -16.38 -15.57
C ALA A 45 -31.07 -15.13 -14.98
N VAL A 46 -31.54 -13.93 -15.36
CA VAL A 46 -31.05 -12.66 -14.80
C VAL A 46 -31.43 -12.53 -13.33
N SER A 47 -32.63 -12.95 -12.95
CA SER A 47 -33.10 -12.97 -11.56
C SER A 47 -32.21 -13.87 -10.70
N ASP A 48 -31.88 -15.07 -11.17
CA ASP A 48 -31.04 -16.01 -10.43
C ASP A 48 -29.59 -15.53 -10.33
N LEU A 49 -29.01 -15.00 -11.41
CA LEU A 49 -27.70 -14.35 -11.38
C LEU A 49 -27.66 -13.21 -10.35
N LYS A 50 -28.72 -12.39 -10.29
CA LYS A 50 -28.82 -11.30 -9.31
C LYS A 50 -28.85 -11.81 -7.88
N LYS A 51 -29.52 -12.94 -7.62
CA LYS A 51 -29.54 -13.58 -6.29
C LYS A 51 -28.15 -14.08 -5.90
N GLU A 52 -27.46 -14.77 -6.80
CA GLU A 52 -26.10 -15.28 -6.56
C GLU A 52 -25.10 -14.15 -6.30
N MET A 53 -25.11 -13.09 -7.15
CA MET A 53 -24.26 -11.93 -6.93
C MET A 53 -24.54 -11.23 -5.60
N SER A 54 -25.82 -11.12 -5.22
CA SER A 54 -26.20 -10.56 -3.91
C SER A 54 -25.68 -11.39 -2.74
N SER A 55 -25.69 -12.72 -2.86
CA SER A 55 -25.11 -13.63 -1.86
C SER A 55 -23.60 -13.44 -1.77
N CYS A 56 -22.90 -13.49 -2.90
CA CYS A 56 -21.44 -13.31 -2.96
C CYS A 56 -20.99 -11.95 -2.36
N VAL A 57 -21.71 -10.87 -2.66
CA VAL A 57 -21.41 -9.54 -2.09
C VAL A 57 -21.62 -9.51 -0.56
N LYS A 58 -22.60 -10.25 -0.03
CA LYS A 58 -22.81 -10.35 1.43
C LYS A 58 -21.67 -11.12 2.11
N GLU A 59 -21.25 -12.23 1.51
CA GLU A 59 -20.10 -13.02 2.00
C GLU A 59 -18.82 -12.20 2.00
N LEU A 60 -18.49 -11.53 0.89
CA LEU A 60 -17.32 -10.66 0.80
C LEU A 60 -17.33 -9.51 1.83
N LYS A 61 -18.51 -8.93 2.10
CA LYS A 61 -18.66 -7.91 3.14
C LYS A 61 -18.42 -8.50 4.54
N SER A 62 -18.90 -9.71 4.81
CA SER A 62 -18.64 -10.42 6.06
C SER A 62 -17.16 -10.70 6.23
N ASP A 63 -16.50 -11.25 5.21
CA ASP A 63 -15.07 -11.55 5.21
C ASP A 63 -14.22 -10.30 5.42
N THR A 64 -14.60 -9.18 4.79
CA THR A 64 -13.94 -7.89 4.99
C THR A 64 -14.06 -7.42 6.44
N VAL A 65 -15.24 -7.57 7.05
CA VAL A 65 -15.46 -7.21 8.46
C VAL A 65 -14.64 -8.10 9.39
N ASP A 66 -14.59 -9.41 9.14
CA ASP A 66 -13.84 -10.35 9.98
C ASP A 66 -12.33 -10.23 9.81
N CYS A 67 -11.86 -9.93 8.59
CA CYS A 67 -10.48 -9.54 8.32
C CYS A 67 -10.11 -8.28 9.11
N ASN A 68 -10.95 -7.24 9.07
CA ASN A 68 -10.74 -6.00 9.83
C ASN A 68 -10.73 -6.23 11.35
N LYS A 69 -11.60 -7.11 11.87
CA LYS A 69 -11.54 -7.52 13.29
C LYS A 69 -10.23 -8.23 13.61
N SER A 70 -9.73 -9.07 12.71
CA SER A 70 -8.48 -9.82 12.90
C SER A 70 -7.26 -8.89 12.87
N ILE A 71 -7.23 -7.93 11.94
CA ILE A 71 -6.21 -6.86 11.89
C ILE A 71 -6.20 -6.07 13.19
N ARG A 72 -7.37 -5.61 13.65
CA ARG A 72 -7.48 -4.89 14.93
C ARG A 72 -7.03 -5.74 16.11
N ARG A 73 -7.30 -7.05 16.13
CA ARG A 73 -6.81 -7.95 17.18
C ARG A 73 -5.28 -8.03 17.20
N VAL A 74 -4.64 -8.15 16.04
CA VAL A 74 -3.18 -8.12 15.89
C VAL A 74 -2.59 -6.75 16.27
N GLU A 75 -3.33 -5.66 16.07
CA GLU A 75 -2.92 -4.33 16.51
C GLU A 75 -3.11 -4.09 18.01
N THR A 76 -4.04 -4.82 18.64
CA THR A 76 -4.35 -4.72 20.08
C THR A 76 -3.65 -5.77 20.96
N SER A 77 -2.90 -6.73 20.41
CA SER A 77 -1.97 -7.55 21.21
C SER A 77 -0.78 -6.67 21.60
N THR A 78 -0.89 -6.11 22.79
CA THR A 78 0.00 -5.10 23.38
C THR A 78 1.38 -5.64 23.77
N ASP A 79 2.11 -6.35 22.90
CA ASP A 79 3.52 -6.69 23.17
C ASP A 79 4.40 -7.13 21.97
N ASP A 80 3.91 -7.09 20.72
CA ASP A 80 4.68 -7.60 19.58
C ASP A 80 5.70 -6.58 19.04
N HIS A 81 6.73 -6.30 19.83
CA HIS A 81 7.97 -5.73 19.33
C HIS A 81 8.58 -6.69 18.31
N GLN A 82 8.57 -6.31 17.03
CA GLN A 82 9.15 -7.17 16.00
C GLN A 82 10.66 -6.98 15.96
N ALA A 83 11.41 -8.06 16.11
CA ALA A 83 12.86 -8.06 15.96
C ALA A 83 13.27 -8.93 14.76
N ILE A 84 14.04 -8.37 13.82
CA ILE A 84 14.57 -9.11 12.66
C ILE A 84 16.08 -8.92 12.52
N TYR A 85 16.78 -9.94 12.04
CA TYR A 85 18.20 -9.83 11.71
C TYR A 85 18.38 -9.15 10.36
N ILE A 86 19.28 -8.16 10.28
CA ILE A 86 19.67 -7.48 9.04
C ILE A 86 21.18 -7.57 8.80
N ASN A 87 21.62 -7.23 7.59
CA ASN A 87 23.03 -7.21 7.19
C ASN A 87 23.79 -8.51 7.53
N LYS A 88 23.34 -9.66 7.00
CA LYS A 88 23.95 -10.99 7.26
C LYS A 88 24.07 -11.29 8.77
N LYS A 89 23.02 -10.98 9.55
CA LYS A 89 22.96 -11.19 11.01
C LYS A 89 23.97 -10.36 11.83
N LYS A 90 24.51 -9.28 11.26
CA LYS A 90 25.39 -8.35 12.00
C LYS A 90 24.62 -7.37 12.88
N TYR A 91 23.36 -7.09 12.56
CA TYR A 91 22.50 -6.18 13.32
C TYR A 91 21.12 -6.80 13.56
N ILE A 92 20.45 -6.31 14.60
CA ILE A 92 19.06 -6.62 14.92
C ILE A 92 18.27 -5.32 14.73
N LEU A 93 17.24 -5.35 13.90
CA LEU A 93 16.28 -4.26 13.74
C LEU A 93 15.09 -4.55 14.65
N VAL A 94 14.82 -3.64 15.58
CA VAL A 94 13.66 -3.71 16.47
C VAL A 94 12.65 -2.65 16.03
N LYS A 95 11.44 -3.08 15.66
CA LYS A 95 10.32 -2.21 15.32
C LYS A 95 9.41 -2.06 16.54
N PHE A 96 9.37 -0.84 17.07
CA PHE A 96 8.45 -0.46 18.13
C PHE A 96 7.10 -0.07 17.52
N ASN A 97 6.00 -0.47 18.17
CA ASN A 97 4.67 -0.04 17.77
C ASN A 97 4.42 1.45 18.11
N SER A 98 5.11 1.96 19.13
CA SER A 98 5.01 3.35 19.58
C SER A 98 6.31 4.11 19.31
N THR A 99 6.22 5.19 18.54
CA THR A 99 7.33 6.14 18.33
C THR A 99 7.75 6.80 19.63
N LEU A 100 6.81 7.09 20.54
CA LEU A 100 7.09 7.66 21.85
C LEU A 100 7.97 6.72 22.71
N ILE A 101 7.67 5.42 22.72
CA ILE A 101 8.48 4.43 23.45
C ILE A 101 9.90 4.37 22.88
N ARG A 102 10.02 4.29 21.54
CA ARG A 102 11.32 4.33 20.87
C ARG A 102 12.12 5.57 21.27
N ASP A 103 11.48 6.75 21.22
CA ASP A 103 12.14 8.03 21.49
C ASP A 103 12.61 8.11 22.95
N ASN A 104 11.78 7.67 23.91
CA ASN A 104 12.16 7.57 25.31
C ASN A 104 13.36 6.62 25.52
N ILE A 105 13.37 5.46 24.85
CA ILE A 105 14.50 4.50 24.93
C ILE A 105 15.79 5.13 24.38
N MET A 106 15.71 5.78 23.21
CA MET A 106 16.87 6.42 22.60
C MET A 106 17.39 7.59 23.46
N ASP A 107 16.48 8.40 24.03
CA ASP A 107 16.85 9.50 24.91
C ASP A 107 17.56 9.00 26.18
N GLU A 108 17.01 7.98 26.85
CA GLU A 108 17.64 7.36 28.02
C GLU A 108 18.99 6.70 27.67
N TYR A 109 19.09 6.04 26.52
CA TYR A 109 20.34 5.49 26.01
C TYR A 109 21.41 6.58 25.83
N PHE A 110 21.08 7.70 25.18
CA PHE A 110 22.05 8.78 24.96
C PHE A 110 22.45 9.53 26.23
N LYS A 111 21.59 9.57 27.25
CA LYS A 111 21.92 10.10 28.58
C LYS A 111 22.92 9.19 29.30
N THR A 112 22.62 7.89 29.35
CA THR A 112 23.36 6.88 30.14
C THR A 112 24.68 6.47 29.50
N ILE A 113 24.79 6.43 28.17
CA ILE A 113 25.98 5.92 27.47
C ILE A 113 27.27 6.71 27.75
N LYS A 114 27.15 7.96 28.20
CA LYS A 114 28.30 8.80 28.59
C LYS A 114 28.95 8.34 29.89
N THR A 115 28.17 7.74 30.79
CA THR A 115 28.63 7.31 32.11
C THR A 115 28.77 5.79 32.20
N GLN A 116 27.87 5.05 31.55
CA GLN A 116 27.85 3.59 31.59
C GLN A 116 27.56 3.02 30.19
N PRO A 117 28.50 2.28 29.59
CA PRO A 117 28.24 1.61 28.33
C PRO A 117 27.21 0.50 28.53
N LEU A 118 26.31 0.38 27.57
CA LEU A 118 25.32 -0.70 27.54
C LEU A 118 26.00 -2.01 27.14
N MET A 119 25.89 -3.06 27.97
CA MET A 119 26.59 -4.34 27.80
C MET A 119 25.60 -5.46 27.48
N ALA A 120 26.06 -6.50 26.77
CA ALA A 120 25.21 -7.66 26.48
C ALA A 120 24.78 -8.41 27.75
N SER A 121 25.62 -8.39 28.80
CA SER A 121 25.29 -8.92 30.13
C SER A 121 24.08 -8.26 30.79
N ASP A 122 23.72 -7.03 30.39
CA ASP A 122 22.60 -6.29 30.99
C ASP A 122 21.25 -6.88 30.57
N PHE A 123 21.21 -7.70 29.52
CA PHE A 123 19.98 -8.27 28.95
C PHE A 123 20.00 -9.78 28.78
N VAL A 124 21.19 -10.39 28.74
CA VAL A 124 21.33 -11.82 28.50
C VAL A 124 21.76 -12.54 29.77
N THR A 125 20.85 -13.33 30.31
CA THR A 125 21.04 -14.11 31.56
C THR A 125 21.37 -15.57 31.31
N ASP A 126 21.35 -16.04 30.05
CA ASP A 126 21.61 -17.43 29.72
C ASP A 126 23.09 -17.80 29.96
N GLN A 127 23.29 -18.72 30.92
CA GLN A 127 24.61 -19.23 31.31
C GLN A 127 25.34 -19.98 30.19
N LYS A 128 24.63 -20.41 29.14
CA LYS A 128 25.22 -21.07 27.96
C LYS A 128 25.99 -20.11 27.06
N ILE A 129 25.75 -18.80 27.16
CA ILE A 129 26.46 -17.82 26.33
C ILE A 129 27.87 -17.59 26.89
N PRO A 130 28.92 -17.70 26.07
CA PRO A 130 30.28 -17.41 26.49
C PRO A 130 30.41 -16.02 27.13
N SER A 131 31.07 -15.96 28.29
CA SER A 131 31.29 -14.70 29.03
C SER A 131 32.00 -13.61 28.21
N SER A 132 32.79 -14.00 27.21
CA SER A 132 33.42 -13.08 26.26
C SER A 132 32.42 -12.32 25.38
N LEU A 133 31.26 -12.90 25.08
CA LEU A 133 30.17 -12.24 24.36
C LEU A 133 29.36 -11.33 25.26
N LEU A 134 29.13 -11.73 26.52
CA LEU A 134 28.39 -10.92 27.51
C LEU A 134 29.10 -9.60 27.83
N LYS A 135 30.43 -9.57 27.75
CA LYS A 135 31.25 -8.36 27.91
C LYS A 135 31.30 -7.46 26.66
N LYS A 136 30.58 -7.77 25.59
CA LYS A 136 30.53 -6.90 24.41
C LYS A 136 29.53 -5.78 24.64
N ARG A 137 29.93 -4.59 24.19
CA ARG A 137 29.08 -3.40 24.19
C ARG A 137 27.98 -3.52 23.13
N VAL A 138 26.77 -3.13 23.49
CA VAL A 138 25.60 -3.02 22.62
C VAL A 138 25.44 -1.56 22.19
N PHE A 139 25.19 -1.37 20.90
CA PHE A 139 24.93 -0.05 20.32
C PHE A 139 23.48 0.04 19.86
N LEU A 140 22.78 1.07 20.29
CA LEU A 140 21.45 1.41 19.79
C LEU A 140 21.60 2.56 18.79
N ASN A 141 21.06 2.35 17.58
CA ASN A 141 21.09 3.34 16.52
C ASN A 141 19.69 3.47 15.93
N GLU A 142 19.30 4.69 15.59
CA GLU A 142 18.08 4.90 14.80
C GLU A 142 18.27 4.37 13.38
N HIS A 143 17.32 3.56 12.93
CA HIS A 143 17.27 3.10 11.55
C HIS A 143 16.50 4.10 10.69
N TYR A 144 17.21 5.05 10.10
CA TYR A 144 16.61 6.04 9.20
C TYR A 144 16.12 5.42 7.89
N SER A 145 15.02 5.95 7.37
CA SER A 145 14.67 5.72 5.96
C SER A 145 15.81 6.26 5.06
N PRO A 146 15.98 5.75 3.84
CA PRO A 146 17.01 6.27 2.93
C PRO A 146 16.94 7.80 2.73
N MET A 147 15.73 8.36 2.73
CA MET A 147 15.52 9.80 2.62
C MET A 147 15.94 10.55 3.89
N ALA A 148 15.55 10.07 5.07
CA ALA A 148 15.99 10.63 6.35
C ALA A 148 17.52 10.52 6.52
N GLY A 149 18.13 9.42 6.06
CA GLY A 149 19.57 9.23 6.08
C GLY A 149 20.31 10.25 5.22
N LYS A 150 19.80 10.55 4.01
CA LYS A 150 20.32 11.63 3.16
C LYS A 150 20.18 13.00 3.82
N LEU A 151 19.01 13.32 4.38
CA LEU A 151 18.78 14.60 5.08
C LEU A 151 19.71 14.75 6.30
N ASN A 152 19.91 13.68 7.08
CA ASN A 152 20.85 13.67 8.20
C ASN A 152 22.28 13.95 7.74
N ALA A 153 22.73 13.31 6.65
CA ALA A 153 24.05 13.55 6.09
C ALA A 153 24.25 15.00 5.63
N LEU A 154 23.21 15.63 5.06
CA LEU A 154 23.23 17.06 4.72
C LEU A 154 23.32 17.94 5.97
N CYS A 155 22.50 17.67 6.99
CA CYS A 155 22.53 18.43 8.25
C CYS A 155 23.90 18.32 8.94
N LEU A 156 24.53 17.13 8.92
CA LEU A 156 25.89 16.94 9.41
C LEU A 156 26.90 17.81 8.67
N LYS A 157 26.84 17.87 7.34
CA LYS A 157 27.72 18.74 6.53
C LYS A 157 27.51 20.22 6.87
N LEU A 158 26.26 20.66 6.96
CA LEU A 158 25.93 22.05 7.34
C LEU A 158 26.50 22.41 8.71
N ARG A 159 26.41 21.48 9.68
CA ARG A 159 26.95 21.67 11.03
C ARG A 159 28.48 21.69 11.04
N GLN A 160 29.13 20.80 10.29
CA GLN A 160 30.60 20.77 10.15
C GLN A 160 31.13 22.08 9.54
N ASN A 161 30.41 22.64 8.57
CA ASN A 161 30.71 23.93 7.96
C ASN A 161 30.29 25.13 8.82
N LYS A 162 29.78 24.89 10.05
CA LYS A 162 29.31 25.93 10.99
C LYS A 162 28.20 26.83 10.44
N ILE A 163 27.46 26.37 9.41
CA ILE A 163 26.29 27.09 8.86
C ILE A 163 25.12 26.99 9.85
N ILE A 164 24.99 25.86 10.54
CA ILE A 164 24.02 25.63 11.61
C ILE A 164 24.75 25.26 12.90
N SER A 165 24.20 25.65 14.05
CA SER A 165 24.74 25.34 15.38
C SER A 165 24.26 23.98 15.90
N LYS A 166 22.99 23.65 15.66
CA LYS A 166 22.32 22.40 16.06
C LYS A 166 21.27 22.01 15.04
N TYR A 167 20.89 20.73 15.02
CA TYR A 167 19.68 20.29 14.34
C TYR A 167 18.99 19.17 15.11
N LYS A 168 17.69 18.99 14.87
CA LYS A 168 16.89 17.83 15.27
C LYS A 168 16.23 17.27 14.02
N LEU A 169 16.45 15.98 13.74
CA LEU A 169 15.81 15.29 12.63
C LEU A 169 14.52 14.63 13.10
N ILE A 170 13.43 14.78 12.34
CA ILE A 170 12.16 14.12 12.60
C ILE A 170 11.93 13.09 11.49
N ASN A 171 12.04 11.81 11.84
CA ASN A 171 11.85 10.69 10.91
C ASN A 171 10.35 10.32 10.81
N ALA A 172 9.55 11.23 10.25
CA ALA A 172 8.16 11.01 9.88
C ALA A 172 8.07 10.37 8.48
N GLU A 173 6.85 10.13 7.98
CA GLU A 173 6.60 9.67 6.60
C GLU A 173 7.32 10.55 5.57
N LYS A 174 7.31 11.87 5.80
CA LYS A 174 8.14 12.85 5.11
C LYS A 174 9.18 13.40 6.09
N PRO A 175 10.44 12.95 6.03
CA PRO A 175 11.46 13.40 6.95
C PRO A 175 11.72 14.91 6.81
N PHE A 176 11.83 15.60 7.93
CA PHE A 176 12.19 17.00 8.00
C PHE A 176 13.18 17.26 9.14
N ALA A 177 13.86 18.40 9.08
CA ALA A 177 14.84 18.81 10.06
C ALA A 177 14.50 20.20 10.61
N ILE A 178 14.59 20.33 11.93
CA ILE A 178 14.57 21.61 12.64
C ILE A 178 16.02 22.02 12.83
N LEU A 179 16.42 23.10 12.17
CA LEU A 179 17.77 23.64 12.17
C LEU A 179 17.83 24.83 13.13
N THR A 180 18.89 24.92 13.93
CA THR A 180 19.21 26.10 14.73
C THR A 180 20.42 26.78 14.11
N LEU A 181 20.28 28.05 13.74
CA LEU A 181 21.35 28.88 13.19
C LEU A 181 22.25 29.44 14.31
N PRO A 182 23.40 30.06 13.97
CA PRO A 182 24.31 30.66 14.97
C PRO A 182 23.70 31.80 15.77
N ASP A 183 22.72 32.52 15.21
CA ASP A 183 21.95 33.59 15.85
C ASP A 183 20.74 33.08 16.67
N ASN A 184 20.68 31.76 16.90
CA ASN A 184 19.56 31.05 17.53
C ASN A 184 18.25 31.08 16.74
N MET A 185 18.24 31.55 15.49
CA MET A 185 17.07 31.43 14.63
C MET A 185 16.78 29.96 14.30
N ILE A 186 15.50 29.58 14.32
CA ILE A 186 15.04 28.21 14.06
C ILE A 186 14.37 28.14 12.69
N ILE A 187 14.77 27.19 11.85
CA ILE A 187 14.21 26.96 10.52
C ILE A 187 13.81 25.49 10.37
N GLU A 188 12.64 25.24 9.80
CA GLU A 188 12.19 23.90 9.40
C GLU A 188 12.48 23.64 7.91
N ARG A 189 13.03 22.46 7.59
CA ARG A 189 13.35 22.06 6.22
C ARG A 189 12.99 20.59 5.95
N ASP A 190 12.13 20.38 4.97
CA ASP A 190 11.76 19.05 4.49
C ASP A 190 12.80 18.46 3.54
N ALA A 191 12.93 17.14 3.53
CA ALA A 191 13.85 16.44 2.62
C ALA A 191 13.49 16.59 1.13
N VAL A 192 12.26 16.97 0.80
CA VAL A 192 11.75 17.08 -0.58
C VAL A 192 12.31 18.33 -1.30
N CYS A 193 12.73 19.36 -0.56
CA CYS A 193 13.15 20.65 -1.12
C CYS A 193 14.62 20.67 -1.59
N SER A 194 15.16 19.55 -2.08
CA SER A 194 16.57 19.46 -2.51
C SER A 194 16.84 19.98 -3.93
N GLN A 195 15.86 20.64 -4.56
CA GLN A 195 16.15 21.58 -5.65
C GLN A 195 16.50 22.95 -5.03
N LEU A 196 17.66 23.01 -4.37
CA LEU A 196 18.33 24.28 -4.15
C LEU A 196 18.94 24.70 -5.50
N PRO A 197 18.71 25.95 -5.98
CA PRO A 197 19.36 26.47 -7.18
C PRO A 197 20.88 26.58 -7.03
#